data_AF-A0A402C318-F1
#
_entry.id   AF-A0A402C318-F1
#
_cell.length_a   1.000
_cell.length_b   1.000
_cell.length_c   1.000
_cell.angle_alpha   90.00
_cell.angle_beta   90.00
_cell.angle_gamma   90.00
#
_symmetry.space_group_name_H-M   'P 1'
#
loop_
_entity.id
_entity.type
_entity.pdbx_description
1 polymer ?
#
loop_
_entity_poly.entity_id
_entity_poly.type
_entity_poly.pdbx_seq_one_letter_code
_entity_poly.pdbx_strand_id
1 'polypeptide(L)'
;MTITPAAHKKAIETARKNAEALAQKAIETRVALVGAIGEAVEELAALDAAREAAVDAIRTAHERAIEGGWTAKEVAAMGYTAPKKRKNTSNKAARDRGGKDATETADVADAAAPQEGAQPPSTDGQISREREPEHSYG
;
A
#
# COMPACT_ATOMS: atom_id res chain seq x y z
N MET A 1 40.49 7.06 -32.44
CA MET A 1 40.99 6.84 -31.06
C MET A 1 40.65 5.42 -30.67
N THR A 2 41.64 4.54 -30.57
CA THR A 2 41.46 3.13 -30.19
C THR A 2 41.49 3.00 -28.66
N ILE A 3 40.37 2.56 -28.08
CA ILE A 3 40.30 2.25 -26.64
C ILE A 3 41.08 0.96 -26.41
N THR A 4 42.04 0.98 -25.50
CA THR A 4 42.85 -0.21 -25.17
C THR A 4 42.04 -1.24 -24.37
N PRO A 5 42.29 -2.55 -24.53
CA PRO A 5 41.54 -3.61 -23.83
C PRO A 5 41.51 -3.46 -22.29
N ALA A 6 42.57 -2.87 -21.71
CA ALA A 6 42.65 -2.58 -20.28
C ALA A 6 41.63 -1.52 -19.82
N ALA A 7 41.39 -0.48 -20.64
CA ALA A 7 40.40 0.55 -20.34
C ALA A 7 38.97 -0.02 -20.41
N HIS A 8 38.72 -0.93 -21.35
CA HIS A 8 37.43 -1.63 -21.47
C HIS A 8 37.15 -2.53 -20.25
N LYS A 9 38.14 -3.31 -19.80
CA LYS A 9 38.02 -4.15 -18.60
C LYS A 9 37.68 -3.32 -17.35
N LYS A 10 38.35 -2.17 -17.17
CA LYS A 10 38.09 -1.27 -16.04
C LYS A 10 36.68 -0.68 -16.10
N ALA A 11 36.21 -0.28 -17.28
CA ALA A 11 34.86 0.25 -17.47
C ALA A 11 33.78 -0.79 -17.11
N ILE A 12 33.94 -2.05 -17.52
CA ILE A 12 33.02 -3.14 -17.17
C ILE A 12 32.99 -3.36 -15.65
N GLU A 13 34.15 -3.39 -14.99
CA GLU A 13 34.21 -3.60 -13.54
C GLU A 13 33.53 -2.44 -12.78
N THR A 14 33.70 -1.20 -13.23
CA THR A 14 33.00 -0.05 -12.67
C THR A 14 31.49 -0.13 -12.90
N ALA A 15 31.05 -0.50 -14.10
CA ALA A 15 29.63 -0.68 -14.39
C ALA A 15 28.99 -1.75 -13.50
N ARG A 16 29.70 -2.87 -13.28
CA ARG A 16 29.25 -3.95 -12.39
C ARG A 16 29.09 -3.47 -10.95
N LYS A 17 30.10 -2.78 -10.39
CA LYS A 17 30.03 -2.24 -9.02
C LYS A 17 28.89 -1.24 -8.86
N ASN A 18 28.66 -0.39 -9.85
CA ASN A 18 27.56 0.57 -9.84
C ASN A 18 26.20 -0.14 -9.89
N ALA A 19 26.07 -1.19 -10.72
CA ALA A 19 24.85 -1.99 -10.80
C ALA A 19 24.57 -2.73 -9.49
N GLU A 20 25.58 -3.32 -8.87
CA GLU A 20 25.47 -3.98 -7.56
C GLU A 20 25.04 -2.99 -6.47
N ALA A 21 25.61 -1.77 -6.44
CA ALA A 21 25.21 -0.74 -5.48
C ALA A 21 23.76 -0.27 -5.67
N LEU A 22 23.31 -0.11 -6.92
CA LEU A 22 21.92 0.24 -7.22
C LEU A 22 20.95 -0.88 -6.84
N ALA A 23 21.32 -2.14 -7.11
CA ALA A 23 20.53 -3.31 -6.71
C ALA A 23 20.42 -3.41 -5.19
N GLN A 24 21.52 -3.20 -4.47
CA GLN A 24 21.53 -3.22 -3.01
C GLN A 24 20.62 -2.15 -2.41
N LYS A 25 20.67 -0.91 -2.92
CA LYS A 25 19.77 0.17 -2.50
C LYS A 25 18.30 -0.16 -2.77
N ALA A 26 18.01 -0.79 -3.92
CA ALA A 26 16.66 -1.21 -4.25
C ALA A 26 16.15 -2.31 -3.30
N ILE A 27 17.01 -3.25 -2.90
CA ILE A 27 16.70 -4.29 -1.91
C ILE A 27 16.41 -3.65 -0.55
N GLU A 28 17.26 -2.75 -0.07
CA GLU A 28 17.07 -2.05 1.21
C GLU A 28 15.74 -1.29 1.25
N THR A 29 15.40 -0.62 0.14
CA THR A 29 14.12 0.08 0.01
C THR A 29 12.94 -0.89 0.10
N ARG A 30 13.03 -2.06 -0.56
CA ARG A 30 11.98 -3.08 -0.49
C ARG A 30 11.84 -3.65 0.91
N VAL A 31 12.94 -3.93 1.60
CA VAL A 31 12.92 -4.44 2.98
C VAL A 31 12.25 -3.43 3.91
N ALA A 32 12.59 -2.15 3.79
CA ALA A 32 11.95 -1.09 4.57
C ALA A 32 10.42 -1.00 4.31
N LEU A 33 10.01 -1.09 3.04
CA LEU A 33 8.59 -1.08 2.69
C LEU A 33 7.83 -2.30 3.23
N VAL A 34 8.43 -3.49 3.18
CA VAL A 34 7.82 -4.71 3.76
C VAL A 34 7.70 -4.59 5.27
N GLY A 35 8.70 -4.01 5.94
CA GLY A 35 8.62 -3.68 7.38
C GLY A 35 7.45 -2.74 7.69
N ALA A 36 7.33 -1.63 6.95
CA ALA A 36 6.24 -0.68 7.11
C ALA A 36 4.85 -1.28 6.84
N ILE A 37 4.73 -2.21 5.88
CA ILE A 37 3.49 -2.95 5.64
C ILE A 37 3.16 -3.83 6.86
N GLY A 38 4.16 -4.50 7.44
CA GLY A 38 3.98 -5.30 8.66
C GLY A 38 3.42 -4.48 9.81
N GLU A 39 4.04 -3.33 10.09
CA GLU A 39 3.59 -2.39 11.13
C GLU A 39 2.15 -1.91 10.88
N ALA A 40 1.82 -1.53 9.65
CA ALA A 40 0.47 -1.09 9.29
C ALA A 40 -0.59 -2.20 9.45
N VAL A 41 -0.22 -3.46 9.19
CA VAL A 41 -1.12 -4.62 9.41
C VAL A 41 -1.37 -4.85 10.89
N GLU A 42 -0.35 -4.71 11.74
CA GLU A 42 -0.52 -4.82 13.20
C GLU A 42 -1.39 -3.68 13.75
N GLU A 43 -1.19 -2.45 13.28
CA GLU A 43 -2.01 -1.30 13.65
C GLU A 43 -3.49 -1.52 13.26
N LEU A 44 -3.75 -2.02 12.05
CA LEU A 44 -5.10 -2.35 11.60
C LEU A 44 -5.76 -3.40 12.52
N ALA A 45 -5.01 -4.44 12.90
CA ALA A 45 -5.53 -5.46 13.82
C ALA A 45 -5.86 -4.87 15.21
N ALA A 46 -5.05 -3.94 15.71
CA ALA A 46 -5.32 -3.23 16.95
C ALA A 46 -6.57 -2.33 16.85
N LEU A 47 -6.75 -1.63 15.73
CA LEU A 47 -7.94 -0.80 15.47
C LEU A 47 -9.21 -1.65 15.37
N ASP A 48 -9.15 -2.81 14.72
CA ASP A 48 -10.28 -3.74 14.66
C ASP A 48 -10.66 -4.27 16.05
N ALA A 49 -9.67 -4.61 16.88
CA ALA A 49 -9.90 -5.02 18.26
C ALA A 49 -10.51 -3.89 19.10
N ALA A 50 -9.99 -2.66 18.98
CA ALA A 50 -10.53 -1.48 19.66
C ALA A 50 -11.96 -1.17 19.20
N ARG A 51 -12.25 -1.34 17.92
CA ARG A 51 -13.60 -1.17 17.35
C ARG A 51 -14.58 -2.19 17.91
N GLU A 52 -14.21 -3.47 17.99
CA GLU A 52 -15.06 -4.50 18.60
C GLU A 52 -15.32 -4.20 20.09
N ALA A 53 -14.28 -3.82 20.85
CA ALA A 53 -14.44 -3.41 22.25
C ALA A 53 -15.39 -2.19 22.40
N ALA A 54 -15.27 -1.19 21.52
CA ALA A 54 -16.17 -0.05 21.50
C ALA A 54 -17.62 -0.44 21.17
N VAL A 55 -17.81 -1.36 20.21
CA VAL A 55 -19.13 -1.90 19.86
C VAL A 55 -19.78 -2.62 21.05
N ASP A 56 -19.02 -3.43 21.77
CA ASP A 56 -19.53 -4.11 22.96
C ASP A 56 -19.84 -3.12 24.09
N ALA A 57 -19.00 -2.11 24.31
CA ALA A 57 -19.27 -1.05 25.27
C ALA A 57 -20.56 -0.28 24.95
N ILE A 58 -20.82 0.04 23.68
CA ILE A 58 -22.07 0.68 23.25
C ILE A 58 -23.27 -0.26 23.50
N ARG A 59 -23.12 -1.56 23.24
CA ARG A 59 -24.18 -2.54 23.52
C ARG A 59 -24.53 -2.57 25.01
N THR A 60 -23.53 -2.67 25.88
CA THR A 60 -23.72 -2.63 27.34
C THR A 60 -24.34 -1.32 27.81
N ALA A 61 -23.95 -0.17 27.24
CA ALA A 61 -24.56 1.11 27.57
C ALA A 61 -26.05 1.16 27.18
N HIS A 62 -26.40 0.59 26.03
CA HIS A 62 -27.79 0.50 25.59
C HIS A 62 -28.63 -0.42 26.49
N GLU A 63 -28.08 -1.56 26.89
CA GLU A 63 -28.72 -2.48 27.84
C GLU A 63 -28.98 -1.79 29.19
N ARG A 64 -27.99 -1.08 29.73
CA ARG A 64 -28.16 -0.29 30.96
C ARG A 64 -29.20 0.82 30.85
N ALA A 65 -29.28 1.48 29.68
CA ALA A 65 -30.32 2.49 29.46
C ALA A 65 -31.72 1.86 29.54
N ILE A 66 -31.90 0.69 28.93
CA ILE A 66 -33.16 -0.06 28.96
C ILE A 66 -33.49 -0.54 30.38
N GLU A 67 -32.52 -1.08 31.11
CA GLU A 67 -32.67 -1.45 32.53
C GLU A 67 -33.03 -0.23 33.41
N GLY A 68 -32.51 0.94 33.06
CA GLY A 68 -32.84 2.23 33.68
C GLY A 68 -34.21 2.80 33.28
N GLY A 69 -35.02 2.06 32.52
CA GLY A 69 -36.38 2.45 32.16
C GLY A 69 -36.51 3.22 30.84
N TRP A 70 -35.43 3.43 30.09
CA TRP A 70 -35.50 4.04 28.77
C TRP A 70 -36.00 3.03 27.73
N THR A 71 -36.88 3.47 26.85
CA THR A 71 -37.27 2.63 25.71
C THR A 71 -36.22 2.72 24.59
N ALA A 72 -36.06 1.64 23.82
CA ALA A 72 -35.16 1.63 22.66
C ALA A 72 -35.50 2.74 21.63
N LYS A 73 -36.78 3.16 21.55
CA LYS A 73 -37.21 4.25 20.68
C LYS A 73 -36.71 5.60 21.15
N GLU A 74 -36.73 5.87 22.45
CA GLU A 74 -36.22 7.13 23.02
C GLU A 74 -34.70 7.22 22.86
N VAL A 75 -33.98 6.13 23.13
CA VAL A 75 -32.53 6.08 22.95
C VAL A 75 -32.15 6.28 21.48
N ALA A 76 -32.91 5.70 20.55
CA ALA A 76 -32.75 5.93 19.11
C ALA A 76 -33.13 7.36 18.69
N ALA A 77 -34.16 7.96 19.28
CA ALA A 77 -34.56 9.35 19.02
C ALA A 77 -33.49 10.36 19.44
N MET A 78 -32.69 10.03 20.46
CA MET A 78 -31.50 10.79 20.85
C MET A 78 -30.28 10.56 19.95
N GLY A 79 -30.39 9.68 18.93
CA GLY A 79 -29.32 9.36 18.00
C GLY A 79 -28.43 8.18 18.42
N TYR A 80 -28.73 7.51 19.53
CA TYR A 80 -27.95 6.38 20.02
C TYR A 80 -28.62 5.05 19.61
N THR A 81 -28.17 4.45 18.52
CA THR A 81 -28.67 3.15 18.07
C THR A 81 -27.76 2.01 18.52
N ALA A 82 -28.33 0.95 19.07
CA ALA A 82 -27.57 -0.25 19.42
C ALA A 82 -26.91 -0.88 18.19
N PRO A 83 -25.62 -1.26 18.28
CA PRO A 83 -24.97 -2.01 17.22
C PRO A 83 -25.70 -3.34 16.96
N LYS A 84 -25.99 -3.63 15.69
CA LYS A 84 -26.62 -4.90 15.31
C LYS A 84 -25.71 -6.06 15.74
N LYS A 85 -26.27 -7.11 16.35
CA LYS A 85 -25.53 -8.36 16.62
C LYS A 85 -24.95 -8.86 15.31
N ARG A 86 -23.62 -8.88 15.19
CA ARG A 86 -22.96 -9.51 14.05
C ARG A 86 -23.18 -11.03 14.19
N LYS A 87 -23.74 -11.66 13.15
CA LYS A 87 -23.76 -13.13 13.04
C LYS A 87 -22.30 -13.56 12.90
N ASN A 88 -21.79 -14.28 13.90
CA ASN A 88 -20.38 -14.64 14.00
C ASN A 88 -19.95 -15.45 12.75
N THR A 89 -19.30 -14.81 11.79
CA THR A 89 -18.65 -15.47 10.63
C THR A 89 -17.15 -15.63 10.85
N SER A 90 -16.69 -15.59 12.11
CA SER A 90 -15.28 -15.54 12.51
C SER A 90 -14.40 -16.73 12.06
N ASN A 91 -14.93 -17.72 11.36
CA ASN A 91 -14.16 -18.89 10.92
C ASN A 91 -13.66 -18.83 9.47
N LYS A 92 -13.95 -17.77 8.68
CA LYS A 92 -13.56 -17.76 7.26
C LYS A 92 -12.28 -16.96 6.93
N ALA A 93 -11.92 -15.94 7.73
CA ALA A 93 -10.77 -15.08 7.39
C ALA A 93 -9.40 -15.63 7.81
N ALA A 94 -9.35 -16.59 8.74
CA ALA A 94 -8.09 -17.17 9.23
C ALA A 94 -7.66 -18.46 8.49
N ARG A 95 -8.54 -19.07 7.69
CA ARG A 95 -8.28 -20.37 7.05
C ARG A 95 -7.76 -20.29 5.61
N ASP A 96 -7.79 -19.11 5.00
CA ASP A 96 -7.45 -18.92 3.57
C ASP A 96 -6.03 -18.37 3.32
N ARG A 97 -5.24 -18.13 4.38
CA ARG A 97 -3.85 -17.64 4.28
C ARG A 97 -2.79 -18.67 4.72
N GLY A 98 -3.17 -19.93 4.87
CA GLY A 98 -2.28 -21.00 5.33
C GLY A 98 -2.02 -22.12 4.31
N GLY A 99 -2.40 -21.95 3.04
CA GLY A 99 -2.48 -23.08 2.11
C GLY A 99 -2.20 -22.75 0.65
N LYS A 100 -0.96 -22.36 0.35
CA LYS A 100 -0.17 -22.63 -0.87
C LYS A 100 0.78 -21.47 -1.12
N ASP A 101 2.05 -21.72 -0.85
CA ASP A 101 3.10 -21.50 -1.85
C ASP A 101 4.27 -22.43 -1.52
N ALA A 102 4.11 -23.65 -2.01
CA ALA A 102 5.25 -24.43 -2.43
C ALA A 102 5.62 -23.91 -3.83
N THR A 103 6.75 -23.20 -3.91
CA THR A 103 7.51 -23.01 -5.15
C THR A 103 8.96 -23.21 -4.74
N GLU A 104 9.45 -24.46 -4.79
CA GLU A 104 10.02 -25.03 -6.01
C GLU A 104 11.23 -24.19 -6.45
N THR A 105 12.39 -24.64 -5.99
CA THR A 105 13.69 -24.21 -6.49
C THR A 105 13.78 -24.61 -7.96
N ALA A 106 13.56 -23.66 -8.86
CA ALA A 106 13.79 -23.84 -10.29
C ALA A 106 14.90 -22.88 -10.74
N ASP A 107 16.03 -23.51 -11.02
CA ASP A 107 17.01 -23.25 -12.07
C ASP A 107 17.46 -21.80 -12.41
N VAL A 108 18.77 -21.67 -12.38
CA VAL A 108 19.57 -20.62 -13.00
C VAL A 108 19.34 -20.65 -14.52
N ALA A 109 18.73 -19.61 -15.09
CA ALA A 109 18.82 -19.27 -16.51
C ALA A 109 19.38 -17.83 -16.57
N ASP A 110 20.68 -17.70 -16.82
CA ASP A 110 21.29 -17.46 -18.13
C ASP A 110 20.94 -16.11 -18.75
N ALA A 111 22.00 -15.44 -19.22
CA ALA A 111 22.06 -14.03 -19.52
C ALA A 111 21.23 -13.65 -20.77
N ALA A 112 20.40 -12.62 -20.64
CA ALA A 112 19.89 -11.86 -21.79
C ALA A 112 20.33 -10.39 -21.68
N ALA A 113 21.02 -9.94 -22.72
CA ALA A 113 21.63 -8.62 -22.92
C ALA A 113 20.59 -7.47 -22.99
N PRO A 114 20.99 -6.18 -22.89
CA PRO A 114 20.05 -5.07 -22.74
C PRO A 114 19.36 -4.72 -24.06
N GLN A 115 18.04 -4.55 -24.03
CA GLN A 115 17.32 -3.94 -25.15
C GLN A 115 17.47 -2.42 -25.09
N GLU A 116 18.30 -1.88 -25.98
CA GLU A 116 18.17 -0.52 -26.49
C GLU A 116 16.82 -0.38 -27.21
N GLY A 117 16.09 0.72 -26.94
CA GLY A 117 14.95 1.12 -27.78
C GLY A 117 13.66 1.43 -27.03
N ALA A 118 13.66 2.45 -26.18
CA ALA A 118 12.43 3.19 -25.86
C ALA A 118 12.77 4.69 -25.86
N GLN A 119 12.42 5.37 -26.96
CA GLN A 119 12.36 6.83 -27.00
C GLN A 119 11.45 7.34 -25.87
N PRO A 120 11.83 8.39 -25.12
CA PRO A 120 10.85 9.13 -24.34
C PRO A 120 9.94 9.93 -25.29
N PRO A 121 8.63 10.08 -25.01
CA PRO A 121 7.81 11.02 -25.74
C PRO A 121 8.35 12.44 -25.51
N SER A 122 8.67 13.14 -26.58
CA SER A 122 9.00 14.58 -26.54
C SER A 122 7.80 15.36 -25.99
N THR A 123 7.93 15.90 -24.78
CA THR A 123 7.08 17.01 -24.33
C THR A 123 7.79 18.30 -24.65
N ASP A 124 7.77 18.69 -25.93
CA ASP A 124 8.10 20.04 -26.33
C ASP A 124 7.08 20.49 -27.38
N GLY A 125 6.35 21.55 -27.06
CA GLY A 125 5.64 22.37 -28.03
C GLY A 125 4.15 22.09 -28.25
N GLN A 126 3.30 22.37 -27.26
CA GLN A 126 1.95 22.90 -27.51
C GLN A 126 1.56 23.95 -26.47
N ILE A 127 2.26 25.09 -26.50
CA ILE A 127 1.73 26.36 -25.98
C ILE A 127 1.22 27.14 -27.19
N SER A 128 -0.10 27.12 -27.40
CA SER A 128 -0.88 27.99 -28.30
C SER A 128 -2.35 27.64 -28.05
N ARG A 129 -3.31 28.54 -27.82
CA ARG A 129 -3.40 30.00 -27.90
C ARG A 129 -4.75 30.37 -27.27
N GLU A 130 -4.81 31.60 -26.72
CA GLU A 130 -5.98 32.49 -26.71
C GLU A 130 -7.23 32.13 -25.86
N ARG A 131 -7.32 32.78 -24.69
CA ARG A 131 -8.59 33.32 -24.19
C ARG A 131 -8.31 34.54 -23.31
N GLU A 132 -8.31 35.72 -23.93
CA GLU A 132 -8.58 36.95 -23.18
C GLU A 132 -10.06 36.97 -22.78
N PRO A 133 -10.36 37.43 -21.57
CA PRO A 133 -11.54 38.25 -21.39
C PRO A 133 -11.14 39.62 -20.82
N GLU A 134 -11.17 40.62 -21.68
CA GLU A 134 -11.38 42.03 -21.31
C GLU A 134 -12.51 42.11 -20.27
N HIS A 135 -12.19 42.50 -19.04
CA HIS A 135 -13.16 43.04 -18.08
C HIS A 135 -12.80 44.51 -17.86
N SER A 136 -13.41 45.35 -18.69
CA SER A 136 -13.51 46.80 -18.48
C SER A 136 -14.40 47.06 -17.25
N TYR A 137 -13.79 47.48 -16.15
CA TYR A 137 -14.43 48.34 -15.15
C TYR A 137 -13.43 49.42 -14.73
N GLY A 138 -13.65 50.62 -15.27
CA GLY A 138 -12.92 51.85 -14.99
C GLY A 138 -13.56 52.99 -15.74
#